data_AF-A0A659ULC8-F1
#
_entry.id   AF-A0A659ULC8-F1
#
_cell.length_a   1.000
_cell.length_b   1.000
_cell.length_c   1.000
_cell.angle_alpha   90.00
_cell.angle_beta   90.00
_cell.angle_gamma   90.00
#
_symmetry.space_group_name_H-M   'P 1'
#
loop_
_entity.id
_entity.type
_entity.pdbx_description
1 polymer ?
#
loop_
_entity_poly.entity_id
_entity_poly.type
_entity_poly.pdbx_seq_one_letter_code
_entity_poly.pdbx_strand_id
1 'polypeptide(L)'
;LALLEPFRAELPPAVVGEAVTQALSDGSGHDRKQLGEASRLLAQAGWKRAGSFLVNDKGERLRVEMLAEDDGIVRIYTPWSENMKAIGIDASIRQVDSAQYEQRQSDFDFDLNMLHWSIGATPT
;
A
#
# COMPACT_ATOMS: atom_id res chain seq x y z
N LEU A 1 -25.20 -16.21 -3.92
CA LEU A 1 -24.54 -16.64 -2.67
C LEU A 1 -24.35 -18.15 -2.55
N ALA A 2 -25.17 -19.00 -3.19
CA ALA A 2 -25.06 -20.47 -3.08
C ALA A 2 -23.65 -21.05 -3.34
N LEU A 3 -22.86 -20.45 -4.25
CA LEU A 3 -21.48 -20.88 -4.54
C LEU A 3 -20.47 -20.54 -3.44
N LEU A 4 -20.74 -19.51 -2.64
CA LEU A 4 -19.85 -19.08 -1.55
C LEU A 4 -20.21 -19.73 -0.22
N GLU A 5 -21.40 -20.32 -0.12
CA GLU A 5 -21.91 -20.91 1.13
C GLU A 5 -20.99 -21.99 1.72
N PRO A 6 -20.38 -22.90 0.93
CA PRO A 6 -19.43 -23.88 1.46
C PRO A 6 -18.18 -23.25 2.09
N PHE A 7 -17.80 -22.05 1.66
CA PHE A 7 -16.59 -21.33 2.09
C PHE A 7 -16.88 -20.26 3.13
N ARG A 8 -18.12 -20.14 3.62
CA ARG A 8 -18.53 -19.03 4.50
C ARG A 8 -17.69 -18.91 5.78
N ALA A 9 -17.17 -20.03 6.29
CA ALA A 9 -16.28 -20.02 7.46
C ALA A 9 -14.85 -19.52 7.16
N GLU A 10 -14.43 -19.58 5.91
CA GLU A 10 -13.08 -19.17 5.44
C GLU A 10 -13.07 -17.75 4.86
N LEU A 11 -14.25 -17.23 4.50
CA LEU A 11 -14.38 -15.90 3.89
C LEU A 11 -14.66 -14.83 4.95
N PRO A 12 -14.02 -13.64 4.85
CA PRO A 12 -14.41 -12.50 5.65
C PRO A 12 -15.92 -12.19 5.46
N PRO A 13 -16.67 -11.84 6.53
CA PRO A 13 -18.10 -11.56 6.42
C PRO A 13 -18.45 -10.49 5.37
N ALA A 14 -17.54 -9.55 5.11
CA ALA A 14 -17.68 -8.49 4.13
C ALA A 14 -17.83 -8.98 2.68
N VAL A 15 -17.38 -10.21 2.35
CA VAL A 15 -17.49 -10.77 0.99
C VAL A 15 -18.94 -10.93 0.52
N VAL A 16 -19.87 -11.10 1.48
CA VAL A 16 -21.30 -11.31 1.20
C VAL A 16 -22.12 -10.00 1.35
N GLY A 17 -21.46 -8.91 1.73
CA GLY A 17 -22.06 -7.60 1.98
C GLY A 17 -21.96 -6.63 0.81
N GLU A 18 -22.08 -5.34 1.12
CA GLU A 18 -21.83 -4.27 0.15
C GLU A 18 -20.37 -4.28 -0.31
N ALA A 19 -20.15 -3.96 -1.58
CA ALA A 19 -18.81 -3.93 -2.15
C ALA A 19 -17.95 -2.88 -1.44
N VAL A 20 -16.75 -3.29 -1.01
CA VAL A 20 -15.75 -2.35 -0.51
C VAL A 20 -15.25 -1.50 -1.68
N THR A 21 -15.54 -0.21 -1.62
CA THR A 21 -15.04 0.77 -2.59
C THR A 21 -13.85 1.52 -1.99
N GLN A 22 -12.92 1.94 -2.84
CA GLN A 22 -11.85 2.84 -2.40
C GLN A 22 -12.44 4.15 -1.88
N ALA A 23 -11.84 4.68 -0.81
CA ALA A 23 -12.29 5.94 -0.24
C ALA A 23 -12.01 7.07 -1.24
N LEU A 24 -13.00 7.94 -1.47
CA LEU A 24 -12.79 9.11 -2.33
C LEU A 24 -11.82 10.08 -1.64
N SER A 25 -10.82 10.50 -2.42
CA SER A 25 -9.89 11.58 -2.06
C SER A 25 -10.46 12.92 -2.50
N ASP A 26 -10.20 13.98 -1.75
CA ASP A 26 -10.49 15.37 -2.16
C ASP A 26 -9.52 15.92 -3.22
N GLY A 27 -8.50 15.15 -3.61
CA GLY A 27 -7.53 15.50 -4.64
C GLY A 27 -6.46 16.52 -4.19
N SER A 28 -6.46 16.95 -2.94
CA SER A 28 -5.54 17.99 -2.44
C SER A 28 -4.13 17.49 -2.12
N GLY A 29 -3.94 16.16 -1.99
CA GLY A 29 -2.72 15.56 -1.44
C GLY A 29 -2.53 15.82 0.07
N HIS A 30 -3.49 16.46 0.72
CA HIS A 30 -3.45 16.81 2.15
C HIS A 30 -4.81 16.53 2.81
N ASP A 31 -5.50 15.50 2.35
CA ASP A 31 -6.81 15.09 2.85
C ASP A 31 -6.68 14.67 4.32
N ARG A 32 -6.92 15.63 5.23
CA ARG A 32 -6.72 15.42 6.67
C ARG A 32 -7.62 14.31 7.22
N LYS A 33 -8.79 14.08 6.61
CA LYS A 33 -9.70 13.03 7.04
C LYS A 33 -9.08 11.67 6.75
N GLN A 34 -8.58 11.45 5.54
CA GLN A 34 -7.97 10.18 5.15
C GLN A 34 -6.62 9.95 5.85
N LEU A 35 -5.78 10.98 5.96
CA LEU A 35 -4.49 10.89 6.67
C LEU A 35 -4.69 10.64 8.18
N GLY A 36 -5.72 11.25 8.77
CA GLY A 36 -6.11 11.01 10.17
C GLY A 36 -6.58 9.59 10.40
N GLU A 37 -7.40 9.04 9.50
CA GLU A 37 -7.86 7.66 9.57
C GLU A 37 -6.71 6.65 9.42
N ALA A 38 -5.81 6.88 8.44
CA ALA A 38 -4.61 6.07 8.27
C ALA A 38 -3.73 6.08 9.54
N SER A 39 -3.53 7.25 10.15
CA SER A 39 -2.77 7.38 11.40
C SER A 39 -3.44 6.62 12.56
N ARG A 40 -4.78 6.67 12.65
CA ARG A 40 -5.56 5.91 13.64
C ARG A 40 -5.40 4.40 13.46
N LEU A 41 -5.45 3.91 12.22
CA LEU A 41 -5.27 2.49 11.91
C LEU A 41 -3.86 2.01 12.25
N LEU A 42 -2.83 2.80 11.93
CA LEU A 42 -1.44 2.49 12.30
C LEU A 42 -1.25 2.44 13.82
N ALA A 43 -1.88 3.35 14.57
CA ALA A 43 -1.85 3.32 16.04
C ALA A 43 -2.52 2.07 16.62
N GLN A 44 -3.67 1.63 16.07
CA GLN A 44 -4.33 0.38 16.45
C GLN A 44 -3.46 -0.86 16.16
N ALA A 45 -2.64 -0.80 15.11
CA ALA A 45 -1.67 -1.83 14.78
C ALA A 45 -0.39 -1.79 15.65
N GLY A 46 -0.30 -0.85 16.61
CA GLY A 46 0.82 -0.75 17.55
C GLY A 46 1.94 0.21 17.14
N TRP A 47 1.81 0.93 16.03
CA TRP A 47 2.80 1.92 15.61
C TRP A 47 2.63 3.23 16.40
N LYS A 48 3.73 3.74 16.94
CA LYS A 48 3.75 4.94 17.78
C LYS A 48 4.59 6.03 17.14
N ARG A 49 4.13 7.28 17.24
CA ARG A 49 4.90 8.43 16.75
C ARG A 49 6.11 8.70 17.64
N ALA A 50 7.30 8.73 17.03
CA ALA A 50 8.56 9.14 17.63
C ALA A 50 9.20 10.22 16.74
N GLY A 51 8.96 11.49 17.08
CA GLY A 51 9.38 12.63 16.26
C GLY A 51 8.66 12.62 14.90
N SER A 52 9.43 12.60 13.81
CA SER A 52 8.89 12.58 12.45
C SER A 52 8.44 11.20 11.98
N PHE A 53 8.82 10.12 12.67
CA PHE A 53 8.60 8.75 12.21
C PHE A 53 7.66 7.95 13.12
N LEU A 54 7.08 6.90 12.57
CA LEU A 54 6.42 5.83 13.30
C LEU A 54 7.44 4.75 13.68
N VAL A 55 7.34 4.24 14.91
CA VAL A 55 8.17 3.15 15.42
C VAL A 55 7.31 2.05 16.05
N ASN A 56 7.78 0.81 15.99
CA ASN A 56 7.18 -0.31 16.69
C ASN A 56 7.66 -0.36 18.16
N ASP A 57 7.21 -1.36 18.92
CA ASP A 57 7.60 -1.54 20.33
C ASP A 57 9.09 -1.86 20.54
N LYS A 58 9.82 -2.25 19.48
CA LYS A 58 11.27 -2.46 19.49
C LYS A 58 12.06 -1.18 19.14
N GLY A 59 11.38 -0.08 18.83
CA GLY A 59 11.99 1.17 18.40
C GLY A 59 12.41 1.21 16.93
N GLU A 60 12.03 0.21 16.14
CA GLU A 60 12.32 0.15 14.70
C GLU A 60 11.33 1.02 13.93
N ARG A 61 11.83 1.77 12.94
CA ARG A 61 10.99 2.64 12.11
C ARG A 61 10.12 1.81 11.15
N LEU A 62 8.89 2.25 10.91
CA LEU A 62 8.10 1.77 9.79
C LEU A 62 8.70 2.31 8.49
N ARG A 63 9.55 1.52 7.84
CA ARG A 63 10.17 1.83 6.56
C ARG A 63 9.49 1.08 5.43
N VAL A 64 9.42 1.72 4.27
CA VAL A 64 8.98 1.08 3.03
C VAL A 64 9.75 1.62 1.83
N GLU A 65 10.23 0.73 0.97
CA GLU A 65 10.82 1.06 -0.34
C GLU A 65 9.86 0.71 -1.48
N MET A 66 9.58 1.69 -2.34
CA MET A 66 8.83 1.50 -3.59
C MET A 66 9.81 1.37 -4.76
N LEU A 67 9.80 0.21 -5.43
CA LEU A 67 10.65 -0.08 -6.57
C LEU A 67 10.06 0.49 -7.87
N ALA A 68 10.87 1.23 -8.63
CA ALA A 68 10.47 1.83 -9.91
C ALA A 68 11.45 1.47 -11.03
N GLU A 69 10.93 1.23 -12.23
CA GLU A 69 11.74 0.95 -13.44
C GLU A 69 12.01 2.20 -14.29
N ASP A 70 11.18 3.23 -14.18
CA ASP A 70 11.30 4.45 -14.98
C ASP A 70 10.74 5.70 -14.26
N ASP A 71 10.93 6.86 -14.89
CA ASP A 71 10.49 8.16 -14.38
C ASP A 71 8.95 8.29 -14.31
N GLY A 72 8.22 7.52 -15.12
CA GLY A 72 6.77 7.47 -15.13
C GLY A 72 6.24 6.84 -13.84
N ILE A 73 6.80 5.71 -13.43
CA ILE A 73 6.48 5.04 -12.17
C ILE A 73 6.89 5.92 -10.98
N VAL A 74 8.06 6.57 -11.03
CA VAL A 74 8.49 7.52 -9.99
C VAL A 74 7.47 8.65 -9.81
N ARG A 75 6.94 9.21 -10.92
CA ARG A 75 5.89 10.24 -10.87
C ARG A 75 4.61 9.75 -10.19
N ILE A 76 4.23 8.48 -10.40
CA ILE A 76 3.05 7.88 -9.76
C ILE A 76 3.29 7.71 -8.25
N TYR A 77 4.47 7.23 -7.85
CA TYR A 77 4.77 7.00 -6.44
C TYR A 77 5.06 8.26 -5.63
N THR A 78 5.52 9.34 -6.26
CA THR A 78 5.87 10.59 -5.55
C THR A 78 4.77 11.08 -4.60
N PRO A 79 3.52 11.35 -5.06
CA PRO A 79 2.44 11.79 -4.17
C PRO A 79 2.04 10.73 -3.13
N TRP A 80 2.22 9.45 -3.43
CA TRP A 80 1.95 8.37 -2.47
C TRP A 80 2.99 8.34 -1.35
N SER A 81 4.28 8.50 -1.69
CA SER A 81 5.39 8.65 -0.76
C SER A 81 5.21 9.87 0.15
N GLU A 82 4.75 11.00 -0.41
CA GLU A 82 4.49 12.22 0.36
C GLU A 82 3.38 12.02 1.40
N ASN A 83 2.27 11.38 1.02
CA ASN A 83 1.19 11.02 1.94
C ASN A 83 1.66 10.07 3.05
N MET A 84 2.47 9.06 2.71
CA MET A 84 3.08 8.15 3.69
C MET A 84 3.98 8.89 4.68
N LYS A 85 4.83 9.80 4.19
CA LYS A 85 5.70 10.64 5.03
C LYS A 85 4.90 11.55 5.94
N ALA A 86 3.78 12.11 5.48
CA ALA A 86 2.92 12.96 6.28
C ALA A 86 2.40 12.24 7.55
N ILE A 87 2.07 10.95 7.43
CA ILE A 87 1.63 10.12 8.57
C ILE A 87 2.80 9.47 9.35
N GLY A 88 4.04 9.67 8.90
CA GLY A 88 5.27 9.28 9.61
C GLY A 88 5.89 7.96 9.16
N ILE A 89 5.47 7.41 8.02
CA ILE A 89 6.15 6.27 7.40
C ILE A 89 7.46 6.77 6.75
N ASP A 90 8.56 6.07 7.00
CA ASP A 90 9.87 6.29 6.36
C ASP A 90 9.85 5.70 4.94
N ALA A 91 9.17 6.39 4.02
CA ALA A 91 8.96 5.93 2.64
C ALA A 91 10.05 6.43 1.67
N SER A 92 10.59 5.54 0.84
CA SER A 92 11.54 5.86 -0.23
C SER A 92 11.07 5.34 -1.58
N ILE A 93 11.55 5.96 -2.65
CA ILE A 93 11.39 5.47 -4.03
C ILE A 93 12.78 5.08 -4.52
N ARG A 94 12.91 3.87 -5.05
CA ARG A 94 14.16 3.33 -5.60
C ARG A 94 13.97 3.05 -7.07
N GLN A 95 14.52 3.92 -7.90
CA GLN A 95 14.57 3.69 -9.35
C GLN A 95 15.83 2.90 -9.71
N VAL A 96 15.66 1.86 -10.53
CA VAL A 96 16.76 1.00 -11.02
C VAL A 96 16.61 0.78 -12.52
N ASP A 97 17.66 0.27 -13.16
CA ASP A 97 17.56 -0.17 -14.56
C ASP A 97 16.65 -1.41 -14.72
N SER A 98 16.26 -1.70 -15.95
CA SER A 98 15.31 -2.78 -16.25
C SER A 98 15.82 -4.16 -15.84
N ALA A 99 17.12 -4.44 -15.98
CA ALA A 99 17.69 -5.73 -15.61
C ALA A 99 17.63 -5.95 -14.08
N GLN A 100 17.98 -4.92 -13.29
CA GLN A 100 17.83 -4.95 -11.84
C GLN A 100 16.37 -5.03 -11.43
N TYR A 101 15.47 -4.31 -12.10
CA TYR A 101 14.05 -4.35 -11.81
C TYR A 101 13.46 -5.75 -12.01
N GLU A 102 13.72 -6.39 -13.16
CA GLU A 102 13.30 -7.77 -13.43
C GLU A 102 13.86 -8.77 -12.42
N GLN A 103 15.16 -8.65 -12.09
CA GLN A 103 15.78 -9.53 -11.10
C GLN A 103 15.14 -9.38 -9.72
N ARG A 104 15.00 -8.15 -9.21
CA ARG A 104 14.38 -7.91 -7.89
C ARG A 104 12.92 -8.32 -7.87
N GLN A 105 12.21 -8.19 -9.00
CA GLN A 105 10.86 -8.74 -9.13
C GLN A 105 10.82 -10.26 -9.01
N SER A 106 11.70 -10.96 -9.74
CA SER A 106 11.81 -12.41 -9.71
C SER A 106 12.19 -12.94 -8.32
N ASP A 107 13.06 -12.21 -7.61
CA ASP A 107 13.55 -12.58 -6.28
C ASP A 107 12.63 -12.12 -5.15
N PHE A 108 11.53 -11.41 -5.46
CA PHE A 108 10.66 -10.73 -4.50
C PHE A 108 11.42 -9.78 -3.54
N ASP A 109 12.49 -9.16 -4.03
CA ASP A 109 13.33 -8.22 -3.29
C ASP A 109 12.82 -6.78 -3.40
N PHE A 110 11.66 -6.52 -2.80
CA PHE A 110 11.03 -5.19 -2.72
C PHE A 110 10.00 -5.19 -1.59
N ASP A 111 9.72 -4.02 -1.00
CA ASP A 111 8.57 -3.90 -0.10
C ASP A 111 7.29 -3.61 -0.89
N LEU A 112 7.38 -2.72 -1.90
CA LEU A 112 6.28 -2.32 -2.77
C LEU A 112 6.75 -2.27 -4.23
N ASN A 113 5.91 -2.82 -5.11
CA ASN A 113 6.11 -2.81 -6.56
C ASN A 113 4.76 -2.60 -7.28
N MET A 114 4.79 -2.06 -8.50
CA MET A 114 3.60 -1.87 -9.32
C MET A 114 3.35 -3.14 -10.12
N LEU A 115 2.16 -3.69 -9.99
CA LEU A 115 1.70 -4.80 -10.80
C LEU A 115 0.60 -4.31 -11.74
N HIS A 116 0.78 -4.60 -13.03
CA HIS A 116 -0.29 -4.45 -14.01
C HIS A 116 -1.00 -5.80 -14.19
N TRP A 117 -2.25 -5.87 -13.74
CA TRP A 117 -3.10 -7.04 -13.94
C TRP A 117 -4.16 -6.76 -15.01
N SER A 118 -4.05 -7.43 -16.16
CA SER A 118 -5.05 -7.35 -17.23
C SER A 118 -5.95 -8.57 -17.18
N ILE A 119 -7.22 -8.38 -16.78
CA ILE A 119 -8.22 -9.45 -16.73
C ILE A 119 -8.92 -9.51 -18.09
N GLY A 120 -8.72 -10.61 -18.83
CA GLY A 120 -9.44 -10.88 -20.06
C GLY A 120 -10.93 -11.20 -19.83
N ALA A 121 -11.72 -11.23 -20.91
CA ALA A 121 -13.16 -11.53 -20.84
C ALA A 121 -13.46 -12.93 -20.25
N THR A 122 -12.52 -13.86 -20.41
CA THR A 122 -12.52 -15.17 -19.77
C THR A 122 -11.32 -15.25 -18.83
N PRO A 123 -11.54 -15.28 -17.49
CA PRO A 123 -10.48 -15.55 -16.54
C PRO A 123 -9.87 -16.93 -16.82
N THR A 124 -8.57 -16.99 -17.07
CA THR A 124 -7.78 -18.22 -17.20
C THR A 124 -6.79 -18.32 -16.07
#